data_AF-A0AAC8QQT6-F1
#
_entry.id   AF-A0AAC8QQT6-F1
#
_cell.length_a   1.000
_cell.length_b   1.000
_cell.length_c   1.000
_cell.angle_alpha   90.00
_cell.angle_beta   90.00
_cell.angle_gamma   90.00
#
_symmetry.space_group_name_H-M   'P 1'
#
loop_
_entity.id
_entity.type
_entity.pdbx_description
1 polymer ?
#
loop_
_entity_poly.entity_id
_entity_poly.type
_entity_poly.pdbx_seq_one_letter_code
_entity_poly.pdbx_strand_id
1 'polypeptide(L)'
;MTVCLTDKRRHSEKIPCVEMPNHTWFCVLDIPGMGALVDTSHYCDSATATPSKAKKMADLIEKWTPPDGWCNGNDREWHARMKGYIVDFLRNCNGFRTH
;
A
#
# COMPACT_ATOMS: atom_id res chain seq x y z
N MET A 1 11.18 5.65 -10.05
CA MET A 1 9.79 5.27 -10.38
C MET A 1 9.02 5.20 -9.07
N THR A 2 7.77 5.69 -9.08
CA THR A 2 6.86 5.74 -7.95
C THR A 2 5.59 4.95 -8.28
N VAL A 3 4.97 4.40 -7.25
CA VAL A 3 3.67 3.72 -7.29
C VAL A 3 2.65 4.60 -6.61
N CYS A 4 1.49 4.75 -7.23
CA CYS A 4 0.39 5.54 -6.67
C CYS A 4 -0.84 4.68 -6.36
N LEU A 5 -1.16 4.52 -5.07
CA LEU A 5 -2.38 3.86 -4.62
C LEU A 5 -3.59 4.76 -4.88
N THR A 6 -4.43 4.36 -5.82
CA THR A 6 -5.61 5.13 -6.22
C THR A 6 -6.89 4.42 -5.88
N ASP A 7 -7.77 5.11 -5.16
CA ASP A 7 -9.09 4.63 -4.81
C ASP A 7 -9.98 4.46 -6.05
N LYS A 8 -10.79 3.39 -6.04
CA LYS A 8 -11.67 3.00 -7.16
C LYS A 8 -13.00 3.77 -7.22
N ARG A 9 -13.33 4.63 -6.25
CA ARG A 9 -14.57 5.45 -6.30
C ARG A 9 -14.56 6.44 -7.45
N ARG A 10 -15.70 7.08 -7.69
CA ARG A 10 -15.83 8.18 -8.66
C ARG A 10 -14.97 9.36 -8.20
N HIS A 11 -14.46 10.15 -9.15
CA HIS A 11 -13.49 11.22 -8.89
C HIS A 11 -13.90 12.16 -7.75
N SER A 12 -15.19 12.48 -7.62
CA SER A 12 -15.76 13.34 -6.57
C SER A 12 -15.78 12.73 -5.16
N GLU A 13 -15.51 11.43 -5.02
CA GLU A 13 -15.61 10.67 -3.75
C GLU A 13 -14.30 9.95 -3.40
N LYS A 14 -13.26 10.12 -4.23
CA LYS A 14 -11.96 9.46 -4.01
C LYS A 14 -11.26 10.07 -2.81
N ILE A 15 -10.69 9.20 -1.98
CA ILE A 15 -9.70 9.62 -0.99
C ILE A 15 -8.39 9.99 -1.70
N PRO A 16 -7.55 10.88 -1.11
CA PRO A 16 -6.26 11.23 -1.65
C PRO A 16 -5.41 9.98 -1.93
N CYS A 17 -4.72 9.99 -3.06
CA CYS A 17 -3.83 8.90 -3.41
C CYS A 17 -2.58 8.91 -2.52
N VAL A 18 -2.04 7.72 -2.26
CA VAL A 18 -0.77 7.57 -1.55
C VAL A 18 0.31 7.22 -2.56
N GLU A 19 1.19 8.17 -2.82
CA GLU A 19 2.36 7.98 -3.67
C GLU A 19 3.54 7.48 -2.84
N MET A 20 4.26 6.49 -3.37
CA MET A 20 5.43 5.92 -2.72
C MET A 20 6.49 5.46 -3.73
N PRO A 21 7.77 5.33 -3.32
CA PRO A 21 8.77 4.67 -4.14
C PRO A 21 8.39 3.21 -4.46
N ASN A 22 8.71 2.72 -5.67
CA ASN A 22 8.46 1.31 -6.03
C ASN A 22 9.07 0.34 -5.02
N HIS A 23 10.27 0.65 -4.52
CA HIS A 23 10.93 -0.16 -3.49
C HIS A 23 10.06 -0.33 -2.23
N THR A 24 9.46 0.77 -1.75
CA THR A 24 8.55 0.76 -0.60
C THR A 24 7.33 -0.12 -0.88
N TRP A 25 6.76 -0.03 -2.09
CA TRP A 25 5.63 -0.86 -2.49
C TRP A 25 6.00 -2.35 -2.55
N PHE A 26 7.17 -2.70 -3.09
CA PHE A 26 7.63 -4.08 -3.14
C PHE A 26 7.84 -4.67 -1.74
N CYS A 27 8.40 -3.91 -0.80
CA CYS A 27 8.49 -4.36 0.60
C CYS A 27 7.11 -4.67 1.21
N VAL A 28 6.07 -3.92 0.82
CA VAL A 28 4.69 -4.19 1.24
C VAL A 28 4.13 -5.45 0.58
N LEU A 29 4.44 -5.70 -0.70
CA LEU A 29 4.03 -6.92 -1.40
C LEU A 29 4.77 -8.18 -0.91
N ASP A 30 6.01 -8.03 -0.42
CA ASP A 30 6.80 -9.11 0.19
C ASP A 30 6.28 -9.53 1.58
N ILE A 31 5.32 -8.80 2.17
CA ILE A 31 4.72 -9.18 3.45
C ILE A 31 4.04 -10.55 3.30
N PRO A 32 4.35 -11.53 4.18
CA PRO A 32 3.71 -12.85 4.12
C PRO A 32 2.18 -12.76 4.12
N GLY A 33 1.55 -13.35 3.09
CA GLY A 33 0.11 -13.35 2.89
C GLY A 33 -0.41 -12.28 1.91
N MET A 34 0.43 -11.33 1.49
CA MET A 34 0.00 -10.25 0.59
C MET A 34 -0.32 -10.75 -0.83
N GLY A 35 0.42 -11.73 -1.33
CA GLY A 35 0.20 -12.34 -2.65
C GLY A 35 -1.17 -13.01 -2.83
N ALA A 36 -1.84 -13.39 -1.75
CA ALA A 36 -3.22 -13.91 -1.81
C ALA A 36 -4.29 -12.79 -1.86
N LEU A 37 -3.91 -11.56 -1.51
CA LEU A 37 -4.81 -10.41 -1.38
C LEU A 37 -4.75 -9.50 -2.60
N VAL A 38 -3.60 -9.40 -3.26
CA VAL A 38 -3.40 -8.51 -4.40
C VAL A 38 -3.33 -9.31 -5.68
N ASP A 39 -4.13 -8.92 -6.67
CA ASP A 39 -4.02 -9.48 -8.02
C ASP A 39 -2.92 -8.70 -8.76
N THR A 40 -1.68 -9.18 -8.60
CA THR A 40 -0.51 -8.62 -9.27
C THR A 40 0.57 -9.69 -9.47
N SER A 41 1.34 -9.56 -10.54
CA SER A 41 2.67 -10.17 -10.60
C SER A 41 3.61 -9.25 -9.82
N HIS A 42 4.39 -9.78 -8.87
CA HIS A 42 5.15 -9.03 -7.85
C HIS A 42 5.86 -7.73 -8.32
N TYR A 43 6.28 -7.67 -9.59
CA TYR A 43 7.00 -6.55 -10.21
C TYR A 43 6.21 -5.79 -11.29
N CYS A 44 4.91 -6.04 -11.45
CA CYS A 44 4.06 -5.28 -12.36
C CYS A 44 3.52 -4.01 -11.68
N ASP A 45 3.51 -2.92 -12.43
CA ASP A 45 3.06 -1.61 -11.94
C ASP A 45 1.55 -1.58 -11.63
N SER A 46 0.78 -2.47 -12.25
CA SER A 46 -0.67 -2.58 -12.06
C SER A 46 -1.05 -3.71 -11.09
N ALA A 47 -1.43 -3.31 -9.89
CA ALA A 47 -2.00 -4.15 -8.85
C ALA A 47 -3.42 -3.68 -8.56
N THR A 48 -4.35 -4.61 -8.34
CA THR A 48 -5.71 -4.24 -7.93
C THR A 48 -6.21 -5.06 -6.74
N ALA A 49 -7.00 -4.41 -5.88
CA ALA A 49 -7.66 -5.07 -4.76
C ALA A 49 -9.13 -4.63 -4.62
N THR A 50 -9.93 -5.48 -3.97
CA THR A 50 -11.29 -5.16 -3.52
C THR A 50 -11.22 -4.45 -2.16
N PRO A 51 -12.29 -3.77 -1.69
CA PRO A 51 -12.30 -3.15 -0.37
C PRO A 51 -12.03 -4.16 0.76
N SER A 52 -12.59 -5.36 0.67
CA SER A 52 -12.38 -6.43 1.67
C SER A 52 -10.93 -6.92 1.71
N LYS A 53 -10.28 -7.05 0.54
CA LYS A 53 -8.86 -7.40 0.43
C LYS A 53 -7.99 -6.27 0.97
N ALA A 54 -8.27 -5.01 0.62
CA ALA A 54 -7.53 -3.85 1.11
C ALA A 54 -7.52 -3.75 2.65
N LYS A 55 -8.67 -3.99 3.31
CA LYS A 55 -8.73 -4.02 4.79
C LYS A 55 -7.83 -5.11 5.38
N LYS A 56 -7.82 -6.31 4.80
CA LYS A 56 -6.91 -7.39 5.22
C LYS A 56 -5.43 -7.02 5.01
N MET A 57 -5.12 -6.31 3.92
CA MET A 57 -3.76 -5.81 3.70
C MET A 57 -3.37 -4.81 4.78
N ALA A 58 -4.29 -3.92 5.18
CA ALA A 58 -4.06 -2.97 6.27
C ALA A 58 -3.73 -3.71 7.57
N ASP A 59 -4.45 -4.78 7.90
CA ASP A 59 -4.21 -5.58 9.11
C ASP A 59 -2.84 -6.28 9.10
N LEU A 60 -2.38 -6.73 7.92
CA LEU A 60 -1.04 -7.30 7.75
C LEU A 60 0.05 -6.23 7.93
N ILE A 61 -0.12 -5.08 7.27
CA ILE A 61 0.84 -3.98 7.34
C ILE A 61 0.93 -3.44 8.78
N GLU A 62 -0.19 -3.31 9.48
CA GLU A 62 -0.23 -2.83 10.87
C GLU A 62 0.61 -3.71 11.80
N LYS A 63 0.61 -5.03 11.61
CA LYS A 63 1.38 -5.99 12.40
C LYS A 63 2.82 -6.17 11.92
N TRP A 64 3.13 -5.75 10.69
CA TRP A 64 4.44 -5.90 10.09
C TRP A 64 5.42 -4.82 10.56
N THR A 65 6.64 -5.22 10.90
CA THR A 65 7.73 -4.29 11.18
C THR A 65 8.51 -4.03 9.89
N PRO A 66 8.56 -2.79 9.41
CA PRO A 66 9.30 -2.50 8.18
C PRO A 66 10.81 -2.69 8.36
N PRO A 67 11.53 -3.17 7.33
CA PRO A 67 12.99 -3.27 7.36
C PRO A 67 13.64 -1.88 7.29
N ASP A 68 14.89 -1.79 7.75
CA ASP A 68 15.69 -0.57 7.56
C ASP A 68 15.78 -0.22 6.07
N GLY A 69 15.66 1.08 5.76
CA GLY A 69 15.74 1.59 4.39
C GLY A 69 14.48 1.42 3.53
N TRP A 70 13.40 0.80 4.02
CA TRP A 70 12.20 0.54 3.19
C TRP A 70 11.52 1.81 2.66
N CYS A 71 11.68 2.96 3.34
CA CYS A 71 11.14 4.25 2.90
C CYS A 71 12.10 5.40 3.25
N ASN A 72 12.58 6.10 2.22
CA ASN A 72 13.36 7.35 2.26
C ASN A 72 14.37 7.45 3.43
N GLY A 73 15.32 6.52 3.50
CA GLY A 73 16.36 6.49 4.55
C GLY A 73 15.97 5.65 5.78
N ASN A 74 16.64 5.90 6.92
CA ASN A 74 16.44 5.18 8.20
C ASN A 74 15.70 6.02 9.25
N ASP A 75 14.89 7.00 8.82
CA ASP A 75 14.10 7.82 9.73
C ASP A 75 12.89 7.02 10.24
N ARG A 76 12.95 6.63 11.52
CA ARG A 76 11.93 5.78 12.16
C ARG A 76 10.57 6.47 12.25
N GLU A 77 10.54 7.80 12.41
CA GLU A 77 9.27 8.53 12.45
C GLU A 77 8.63 8.57 11.07
N TRP A 78 9.43 8.79 10.03
CA TRP A 78 8.98 8.76 8.64
C TRP A 78 8.48 7.37 8.25
N HIS A 79 9.16 6.30 8.69
CA HIS A 79 8.70 4.93 8.49
C HIS A 79 7.32 4.70 9.12
N ALA A 80 7.13 5.13 10.37
CA ALA A 80 5.84 5.01 11.05
C ALA A 80 4.74 5.83 10.35
N ARG A 81 5.06 7.06 9.91
CA ARG A 81 4.12 7.93 9.16
C ARG A 81 3.72 7.31 7.84
N MET A 82 4.68 6.81 7.06
CA MET A 82 4.42 6.20 5.77
C MET A 82 3.55 4.96 5.90
N LYS A 83 3.88 4.10 6.86
CA LYS A 83 3.05 2.95 7.22
C LYS A 83 1.63 3.37 7.59
N GLY A 84 1.50 4.42 8.41
CA GLY A 84 0.22 5.01 8.79
C GLY A 84 -0.60 5.48 7.59
N TYR A 85 -0.01 6.20 6.65
CA TYR A 85 -0.70 6.65 5.43
C TYR A 85 -1.21 5.50 4.57
N ILE A 86 -0.40 4.44 4.41
CA ILE A 86 -0.81 3.26 3.65
C ILE A 86 -1.97 2.54 4.36
N VAL A 87 -1.86 2.32 5.67
CA VAL A 87 -2.91 1.65 6.46
C VAL A 87 -4.21 2.44 6.45
N ASP A 88 -4.15 3.76 6.65
CA ASP A 88 -5.33 4.63 6.65
C ASP A 88 -6.03 4.60 5.28
N PHE A 89 -5.26 4.73 4.20
CA PHE A 89 -5.80 4.63 2.85
C PHE A 89 -6.49 3.27 2.63
N LEU A 90 -5.83 2.17 2.98
CA LEU A 90 -6.37 0.81 2.77
C LEU A 90 -7.63 0.54 3.58
N ARG A 91 -7.77 1.13 4.78
CA ARG A 91 -8.98 1.02 5.62
C ARG A 91 -10.17 1.79 5.07
N ASN A 92 -9.91 2.95 4.47
CA ASN A 92 -10.95 3.88 4.02
C ASN A 92 -11.31 3.74 2.52
N CYS A 93 -10.46 3.09 1.73
CA CYS A 93 -10.68 2.92 0.29
C CYS A 93 -11.85 1.97 -0.02
N ASN A 94 -12.49 2.18 -1.17
CA ASN A 94 -13.44 1.23 -1.77
C ASN A 94 -12.73 0.28 -2.75
N GLY A 95 -11.57 -0.23 -2.32
CA GLY A 95 -10.64 -0.95 -3.18
C GLY A 95 -9.78 0.02 -3.98
N PHE A 96 -8.62 -0.46 -4.41
CA PHE A 96 -7.60 0.37 -5.04
C PHE A 96 -7.04 -0.27 -6.31
N ARG A 97 -6.36 0.59 -7.09
CA ARG A 97 -5.47 0.20 -8.18
C ARG A 97 -4.14 0.96 -8.03
N THR A 98 -3.03 0.33 -8.40
CA THR A 98 -1.74 1.01 -8.57
C THR A 98 -1.50 1.35 -10.03
N HIS A 99 -0.72 2.40 -10.25
CA HIS A 99 -0.18 2.84 -11.54
C HIS A 99 1.07 3.68 -11.28
#